data_AF-A0A960XES6-F1
#
_entry.id   AF-A0A960XES6-F1
#
_cell.length_a   1.000
_cell.length_b   1.000
_cell.length_c   1.000
_cell.angle_alpha   90.00
_cell.angle_beta   90.00
_cell.angle_gamma   90.00
#
_symmetry.space_group_name_H-M   'P 1'
#
loop_
_entity.id
_entity.type
_entity.pdbx_description
1 polymer ?
#
loop_
_entity_poly.entity_id
_entity_poly.type
_entity_poly.pdbx_seq_one_letter_code
_entity_poly.pdbx_strand_id
1 'polypeptide(L)'
;MPSNFAFMENNSSHPKQIQRALWISRLNGWSVAGFAGFCAVVSLLMGSVYGFLVGAAVALSGVMELQGNRLLQKARMRGIGWLVFSQLYLIGVLWAYSINQLTRFDSSNPWEMFSPGFKDLMLSLNPDVYLVEDLIQVTFFATYISLILAVLLYQGGLSIYYLTRKKYLYPVDR
;
A
#
# COMPACT_ATOMS: atom_id res chain seq x y z
N MET A 1 13.86 -10.16 49.22
CA MET A 1 12.73 -10.16 48.26
C MET A 1 13.24 -10.47 46.86
N PRO A 2 13.27 -11.74 46.42
CA PRO A 2 13.53 -12.10 45.04
C PRO A 2 12.27 -12.74 44.42
N SER A 3 11.34 -11.92 43.94
CA SER A 3 10.11 -12.44 43.29
C SER A 3 9.71 -11.71 42.01
N ASN A 4 10.43 -10.66 41.61
CA ASN A 4 10.10 -9.90 40.40
C ASN A 4 10.93 -10.28 39.16
N PHE A 5 12.05 -10.99 39.33
CA PHE A 5 12.86 -11.46 38.19
C PHE A 5 12.35 -12.76 37.56
N ALA A 6 11.65 -13.60 38.32
CA ALA A 6 11.10 -14.86 37.81
C ALA A 6 9.85 -14.69 36.92
N PHE A 7 9.15 -13.54 37.01
CA PHE A 7 7.97 -13.29 36.18
C PHE A 7 8.32 -12.80 34.76
N MET A 8 9.53 -12.24 34.57
CA MET A 8 10.01 -11.84 33.24
C MET A 8 10.58 -13.02 32.43
N GLU A 9 10.93 -14.12 33.09
CA GLU A 9 11.56 -15.27 32.44
C GLU A 9 10.55 -16.23 31.78
N ASN A 10 9.28 -16.21 32.21
CA ASN A 10 8.26 -17.19 31.77
C ASN A 10 7.40 -16.74 30.57
N ASN A 11 7.78 -15.69 29.83
CA ASN A 11 7.02 -15.21 28.66
C ASN A 11 7.90 -14.96 27.42
N SER A 12 8.99 -15.73 27.30
CA SER A 12 10.11 -15.53 26.39
C SER A 12 9.86 -15.92 24.92
N SER A 13 8.67 -16.41 24.56
CA SER A 13 8.34 -16.81 23.17
C SER A 13 7.77 -15.68 22.29
N HIS A 14 7.32 -14.56 22.86
CA HIS A 14 6.63 -13.48 22.12
C HIS A 14 7.38 -12.16 21.83
N PRO A 15 8.48 -11.75 22.50
CA PRO A 15 9.08 -10.42 22.28
C PRO A 15 9.72 -10.27 20.89
N LYS A 16 10.33 -11.34 20.36
CA LYS A 16 10.96 -11.34 19.03
C LYS A 16 9.94 -11.19 17.90
N GLN A 17 8.74 -11.74 18.05
CA GLN A 17 7.68 -11.63 17.03
C GLN A 17 7.10 -10.22 16.97
N ILE A 18 6.96 -9.56 18.13
CA ILE A 18 6.50 -8.17 18.23
C ILE A 18 7.55 -7.21 17.67
N GLN A 19 8.82 -7.41 18.01
CA GLN A 19 9.92 -6.60 17.45
C GLN A 19 10.03 -6.77 15.93
N ARG A 20 9.87 -7.99 15.40
CA ARG A 20 9.84 -8.22 13.94
C ARG A 20 8.66 -7.51 13.28
N ALA A 21 7.45 -7.60 13.85
CA ALA A 21 6.27 -6.90 13.33
C ALA A 21 6.47 -5.37 13.32
N LEU A 22 7.08 -4.81 14.37
CA LEU A 22 7.42 -3.38 14.45
C LEU A 22 8.50 -2.97 13.44
N TRP A 23 9.47 -3.86 13.16
CA TRP A 23 10.51 -3.59 12.17
C TRP A 23 9.97 -3.63 10.74
N ILE A 24 9.16 -4.65 10.43
CA ILE A 24 8.51 -4.80 9.12
C ILE A 24 7.59 -3.61 8.85
N SER A 25 6.78 -3.20 9.83
CA SER A 25 5.90 -2.03 9.69
C SER A 25 6.69 -0.71 9.48
N ARG A 26 7.85 -0.57 10.12
CA ARG A 26 8.73 0.60 9.89
C ARG A 26 9.28 0.65 8.47
N LEU A 27 9.80 -0.48 7.99
CA LEU A 27 10.30 -0.58 6.63
C LEU A 27 9.20 -0.32 5.62
N ASN A 28 8.03 -0.93 5.82
CA ASN A 28 6.88 -0.76 4.94
C ASN A 28 6.44 0.70 4.87
N GLY A 29 6.24 1.35 6.03
CA GLY A 29 5.85 2.76 6.09
C GLY A 29 6.85 3.69 5.41
N TRP A 30 8.16 3.46 5.58
CA TRP A 30 9.20 4.26 4.92
C TRP A 30 9.29 4.00 3.42
N SER A 31 9.23 2.74 2.98
CA SER A 31 9.24 2.40 1.56
C SER A 31 8.03 2.99 0.85
N VAL A 32 6.83 2.85 1.42
CA VAL A 32 5.60 3.40 0.84
C VAL A 32 5.65 4.93 0.83
N ALA A 33 5.98 5.57 1.95
CA ALA A 33 6.02 7.04 2.03
C ALA A 33 7.09 7.64 1.11
N GLY A 34 8.30 7.08 1.11
CA GLY A 34 9.42 7.57 0.32
C GLY A 34 9.19 7.37 -1.18
N PHE A 35 8.81 6.16 -1.59
CA PHE A 35 8.59 5.85 -3.00
C PHE A 35 7.38 6.61 -3.56
N ALA A 36 6.24 6.58 -2.87
CA ALA A 36 5.06 7.30 -3.32
C ALA A 36 5.25 8.83 -3.29
N GLY A 37 5.96 9.35 -2.29
CA GLY A 37 6.31 10.77 -2.21
C GLY A 37 7.19 11.21 -3.40
N PHE A 38 8.20 10.41 -3.76
CA PHE A 38 9.01 10.66 -4.94
C PHE A 38 8.16 10.62 -6.23
N CYS A 39 7.32 9.60 -6.40
CA CYS A 39 6.42 9.49 -7.56
C CYS A 39 5.43 10.66 -7.63
N ALA A 40 4.94 11.16 -6.49
CA ALA A 40 4.06 12.32 -6.43
C ALA A 40 4.77 13.57 -6.97
N VAL A 41 6.01 13.82 -6.53
CA VAL A 41 6.82 14.95 -7.00
C VAL A 41 7.08 14.84 -8.50
N VAL A 42 7.48 13.66 -8.99
CA VAL A 42 7.68 13.43 -10.43
C VAL A 42 6.40 13.68 -11.22
N SER A 43 5.26 13.17 -10.73
CA SER A 43 3.95 13.38 -11.37
C SER A 43 3.60 14.86 -11.47
N LEU A 44 3.87 15.64 -10.42
CA LEU A 44 3.66 17.08 -10.42
C LEU A 44 4.57 17.78 -11.43
N LEU A 45 5.84 17.39 -11.52
CA LEU A 45 6.79 17.91 -12.51
C LEU A 45 6.38 17.59 -13.96
N MET A 46 5.70 16.47 -14.18
CA MET A 46 5.12 16.10 -15.48
C MET A 46 3.76 16.74 -15.75
N GLY A 47 3.28 17.65 -14.88
CA GLY A 47 2.01 18.36 -15.04
C GLY A 47 0.77 17.55 -14.64
N SER A 48 0.94 16.35 -14.08
CA SER A 48 -0.17 15.50 -13.64
C SER A 48 -0.57 15.79 -12.20
N VAL A 49 -1.50 16.73 -12.02
CA VAL A 49 -2.10 17.04 -10.71
C VAL A 49 -2.77 15.80 -10.11
N TYR A 50 -3.46 15.01 -10.93
CA TYR A 50 -4.10 13.78 -10.48
C TYR A 50 -3.09 12.76 -9.94
N GLY A 51 -1.98 12.53 -10.67
CA GLY A 51 -0.91 11.64 -10.22
C GLY A 51 -0.25 12.12 -8.93
N PHE A 52 -0.04 13.43 -8.78
CA PHE A 52 0.44 14.02 -7.54
C PHE A 52 -0.50 13.75 -6.36
N LEU A 53 -1.81 13.97 -6.53
CA LEU A 53 -2.80 13.76 -5.46
C LEU A 53 -2.86 12.29 -5.02
N VAL A 54 -2.85 11.36 -5.97
CA VAL A 54 -2.83 9.92 -5.67
C VAL A 54 -1.54 9.53 -4.96
N GLY A 55 -0.39 9.97 -5.47
CA GLY A 55 0.91 9.70 -4.85
C GLY A 55 1.03 10.28 -3.44
N ALA A 56 0.52 11.50 -3.23
CA ALA A 56 0.48 12.14 -1.92
C ALA A 56 -0.44 11.40 -0.94
N ALA A 57 -1.60 10.92 -1.39
CA ALA A 57 -2.49 10.09 -0.59
C ALA A 57 -1.84 8.76 -0.18
N VAL A 58 -1.17 8.08 -1.12
CA VAL A 58 -0.41 6.85 -0.81
C VAL A 58 0.73 7.15 0.18
N ALA A 59 1.46 8.24 -0.01
CA ALA A 59 2.52 8.65 0.90
C ALA A 59 1.99 8.95 2.32
N LEU A 60 0.82 9.57 2.41
CA LEU A 60 0.15 9.83 3.68
C LEU A 60 -0.15 8.54 4.45
N SER A 61 -0.58 7.47 3.77
CA SER A 61 -0.75 6.15 4.41
C SER A 61 0.55 5.67 5.08
N GLY A 62 1.69 5.79 4.38
CA GLY A 62 2.99 5.43 4.94
C GLY A 62 3.35 6.25 6.19
N VAL A 63 3.06 7.55 6.20
CA VAL A 63 3.25 8.43 7.38
C VAL A 63 2.35 8.00 8.54
N MET A 64 1.09 7.65 8.27
CA MET A 64 0.15 7.15 9.28
C MET A 64 0.65 5.84 9.90
N GLU A 65 1.23 4.95 9.09
CA GLU A 65 1.82 3.70 9.57
C GLU A 65 3.03 3.99 10.49
N LEU A 66 3.92 4.90 10.10
CA LEU A 66 5.06 5.32 10.93
C LEU A 66 4.60 5.95 12.27
N GLN A 67 3.49 6.69 12.26
CA GLN A 67 2.90 7.28 13.46
C GLN A 67 2.29 6.19 14.37
N GLY A 68 1.58 5.21 13.81
CA GLY A 68 1.08 4.04 14.53
C GLY A 68 2.21 3.24 15.19
N ASN A 69 3.32 3.06 14.47
CA ASN A 69 4.51 2.39 14.98
C ASN A 69 5.15 3.15 16.17
N ARG A 70 5.29 4.48 16.05
CA ARG A 70 5.77 5.34 17.16
C ARG A 70 4.87 5.26 18.39
N LEU A 71 3.55 5.16 18.20
CA LEU A 71 2.59 5.01 19.31
C LEU A 71 2.68 3.64 19.97
N LEU A 72 2.90 2.58 19.20
CA LEU A 72 3.13 1.23 19.73
C LEU A 72 4.42 1.14 20.55
N GLN A 73 5.51 1.78 20.11
CA GLN A 73 6.76 1.84 20.88
C GLN A 73 6.59 2.52 22.24
N LYS A 74 5.62 3.44 22.34
CA LYS A 74 5.26 4.12 23.59
C LYS A 74 4.18 3.37 24.40
N ALA A 75 3.91 2.10 24.06
CA ALA A 75 2.88 1.25 24.67
C ALA A 75 1.46 1.87 24.69
N ARG A 76 1.15 2.77 23.74
CA ARG A 76 -0.15 3.47 23.72
C ARG A 76 -1.19 2.65 22.96
N MET A 77 -2.32 2.36 23.62
CA MET A 77 -3.46 1.59 23.06
C MET A 77 -3.96 2.03 21.67
N ARG A 78 -3.74 3.31 21.32
CA ARG A 78 -4.13 3.88 20.02
C ARG A 78 -3.24 3.44 18.86
N GLY A 79 -2.04 2.89 19.10
CA GLY A 79 -1.08 2.55 18.04
C GLY A 79 -1.59 1.53 17.04
N ILE A 80 -2.28 0.48 17.52
CA ILE A 80 -2.91 -0.53 16.64
C ILE A 80 -4.04 0.07 15.80
N GLY A 81 -4.84 0.96 16.38
CA GLY A 81 -5.90 1.64 15.64
C GLY A 81 -5.36 2.44 14.46
N TRP A 82 -4.24 3.14 14.65
CA TRP A 82 -3.56 3.87 13.58
C TRP A 82 -2.99 2.95 12.50
N LEU A 83 -2.40 1.80 12.87
CA LEU A 83 -1.91 0.83 11.89
C LEU A 83 -3.04 0.21 11.06
N VAL A 84 -4.15 -0.20 11.69
CA VAL A 84 -5.29 -0.76 10.97
C VAL A 84 -5.92 0.30 10.07
N PHE A 85 -6.07 1.52 10.57
CA PHE A 85 -6.63 2.62 9.79
C PHE A 85 -5.74 3.01 8.60
N SER A 86 -4.40 3.00 8.74
CA SER A 86 -3.50 3.29 7.61
C SER A 86 -3.65 2.27 6.48
N GLN A 87 -3.84 0.99 6.81
CA GLN A 87 -4.06 -0.07 5.81
C GLN A 87 -5.43 0.04 5.13
N LEU A 88 -6.51 0.26 5.89
CA LEU A 88 -7.84 0.47 5.32
C LEU A 88 -7.90 1.73 4.44
N TYR A 89 -7.23 2.80 4.88
CA TYR A 89 -7.08 4.03 4.11
C TYR A 89 -6.36 3.76 2.78
N LEU A 90 -5.25 3.00 2.80
CA LEU A 90 -4.51 2.67 1.57
C LEU A 90 -5.33 1.81 0.61
N ILE A 91 -6.09 0.83 1.12
CA ILE A 91 -7.05 0.06 0.30
C ILE A 91 -8.02 1.02 -0.39
N GLY A 92 -8.64 1.93 0.37
CA GLY A 92 -9.59 2.91 -0.16
C GLY A 92 -8.99 3.78 -1.26
N VAL A 93 -7.78 4.31 -1.04
CA VAL A 93 -7.06 5.14 -2.04
C VAL A 93 -6.77 4.35 -3.31
N LEU A 94 -6.17 3.16 -3.20
CA LEU A 94 -5.78 2.37 -4.37
C LEU A 94 -6.98 1.78 -5.11
N TRP A 95 -8.05 1.44 -4.41
CA TRP A 95 -9.30 1.02 -5.04
C TRP A 95 -9.97 2.18 -5.77
N ALA A 96 -10.10 3.35 -5.14
CA ALA A 96 -10.66 4.53 -5.79
C ALA A 96 -9.89 4.90 -7.06
N TYR A 97 -8.55 4.85 -6.99
CA TYR A 97 -7.69 5.04 -8.15
C TYR A 97 -7.94 3.98 -9.22
N SER A 98 -7.88 2.70 -8.87
CA SER A 98 -8.02 1.59 -9.83
C SER A 98 -9.39 1.56 -10.50
N ILE A 99 -10.46 1.79 -9.73
CA ILE A 99 -11.82 1.87 -10.25
C ILE A 99 -11.96 3.07 -11.20
N ASN A 100 -11.43 4.24 -10.82
CA ASN A 100 -11.45 5.40 -11.72
C ASN A 100 -10.69 5.15 -13.03
N GLN A 101 -9.59 4.40 -13.00
CA GLN A 101 -8.86 4.04 -14.21
C GLN A 101 -9.66 3.04 -15.06
N LEU A 102 -10.28 2.04 -14.42
CA LEU A 102 -11.13 1.07 -15.11
C LEU A 102 -12.36 1.70 -15.76
N THR A 103 -12.97 2.72 -15.15
CA THR A 103 -14.15 3.40 -15.72
C THR A 103 -13.83 4.41 -16.81
N ARG A 104 -12.59 4.93 -16.84
CA ARG A 104 -12.13 5.88 -17.87
C ARG A 104 -11.47 5.20 -19.05
N PHE A 105 -11.21 3.90 -18.97
CA PHE A 105 -10.58 3.17 -20.05
C PHE A 105 -11.56 2.98 -21.20
N ASP A 106 -11.23 3.59 -22.35
CA ASP A 106 -11.97 3.39 -23.58
C ASP A 106 -11.40 2.20 -24.35
N SER A 107 -12.12 1.07 -24.33
CA SER A 107 -11.74 -0.12 -25.09
C SER A 107 -11.86 0.06 -26.61
N SER A 108 -12.61 1.06 -27.07
CA SER A 108 -12.74 1.36 -28.50
C SER A 108 -11.54 2.14 -29.05
N ASN A 109 -10.80 2.85 -28.18
CA ASN A 109 -9.56 3.53 -28.55
C ASN A 109 -8.49 3.37 -27.45
N PRO A 110 -7.90 2.17 -27.30
CA PRO A 110 -6.92 1.90 -26.24
C PRO A 110 -5.63 2.74 -26.37
N TRP A 111 -5.39 3.38 -27.50
CA TRP A 111 -4.19 4.18 -27.74
C TRP A 111 -4.19 5.53 -27.03
N GLU A 112 -5.34 6.04 -26.57
CA GLU A 112 -5.43 7.36 -25.91
C GLU A 112 -4.64 7.46 -24.61
N MET A 113 -4.31 6.33 -23.99
CA MET A 113 -3.47 6.32 -22.78
C MET A 113 -2.00 6.61 -23.07
N PHE A 114 -1.57 6.54 -24.33
CA PHE A 114 -0.20 6.76 -24.76
C PHE A 114 -0.01 8.15 -25.37
N SER A 115 1.25 8.57 -25.44
CA SER A 115 1.62 9.82 -26.11
C SER A 115 1.18 9.83 -27.58
N PRO A 116 0.80 10.99 -28.14
CA PRO A 116 0.52 11.13 -29.56
C PRO A 116 1.69 10.59 -30.42
N GLY A 117 1.38 9.78 -31.43
CA GLY A 117 2.37 9.15 -32.31
C GLY A 117 2.93 7.80 -31.82
N PHE A 118 2.61 7.36 -30.61
CA PHE A 118 3.01 6.02 -30.13
C PHE A 118 2.36 4.90 -30.96
N LYS A 119 1.10 5.09 -31.37
CA LYS A 119 0.41 4.18 -32.29
C LYS A 119 1.19 4.04 -33.59
N ASP A 120 1.52 5.15 -34.23
CA ASP A 120 2.25 5.15 -35.51
C ASP A 120 3.63 4.49 -35.39
N LEU A 121 4.32 4.72 -34.27
CA LEU A 121 5.58 4.04 -33.97
C LEU A 121 5.38 2.52 -33.85
N MET A 122 4.38 2.06 -33.10
CA MET A 122 4.10 0.63 -32.94
C MET A 122 3.70 -0.02 -34.26
N LEU A 123 2.88 0.65 -35.08
CA LEU A 123 2.50 0.20 -36.42
C LEU A 123 3.70 0.07 -37.36
N SER A 124 4.71 0.92 -37.20
CA SER A 124 5.95 0.81 -37.98
C SER A 124 6.80 -0.40 -37.61
N LEU A 125 6.68 -0.91 -36.37
CA LEU A 125 7.41 -2.07 -35.86
C LEU A 125 6.65 -3.38 -36.08
N ASN A 126 5.32 -3.35 -35.99
CA ASN A 126 4.46 -4.49 -36.21
C ASN A 126 3.15 -4.04 -36.90
N PRO A 127 2.86 -4.48 -38.13
CA PRO A 127 1.67 -4.06 -38.85
C PRO A 127 0.37 -4.67 -38.29
N ASP A 128 0.44 -5.68 -37.42
CA ASP A 128 -0.76 -6.28 -36.82
C ASP A 128 -1.25 -5.48 -35.60
N VAL A 129 -2.07 -4.46 -35.90
CA VAL A 129 -2.63 -3.51 -34.92
C VAL A 129 -3.51 -4.21 -33.90
N TYR A 130 -4.28 -5.20 -34.36
CA TYR A 130 -5.33 -5.83 -33.56
C TYR A 130 -4.74 -6.62 -32.40
N LEU A 131 -3.63 -7.35 -32.64
CA LEU A 131 -2.93 -8.06 -31.58
C LEU A 131 -2.38 -7.12 -30.50
N VAL A 132 -1.89 -5.94 -30.90
CA VAL A 132 -1.35 -4.96 -29.96
C VAL A 132 -2.48 -4.33 -29.14
N GLU A 133 -3.60 -3.99 -29.77
CA GLU A 133 -4.78 -3.46 -29.08
C GLU A 133 -5.35 -4.45 -28.06
N ASP A 134 -5.47 -5.72 -28.41
CA ASP A 134 -5.91 -6.77 -27.49
C ASP A 134 -4.94 -6.95 -26.32
N LEU A 135 -3.63 -6.95 -26.60
CA LEU A 135 -2.61 -7.05 -25.56
C LEU A 135 -2.68 -5.87 -24.59
N ILE A 136 -2.87 -4.65 -25.09
CA ILE A 136 -3.04 -3.45 -24.27
C ILE A 136 -4.26 -3.61 -23.36
N GLN A 137 -5.42 -4.01 -23.90
CA GLN A 137 -6.64 -4.19 -23.13
C GLN A 137 -6.48 -5.25 -22.04
N VAL A 138 -6.00 -6.44 -22.39
CA VAL A 138 -5.79 -7.54 -21.44
C VAL A 138 -4.81 -7.13 -20.34
N THR A 139 -3.70 -6.50 -20.70
CA THR A 139 -2.69 -6.04 -19.74
C THR A 139 -3.25 -4.96 -18.82
N PHE A 140 -4.04 -4.02 -19.36
CA PHE A 140 -4.68 -2.96 -18.59
C PHE A 140 -5.63 -3.55 -17.53
N PHE A 141 -6.61 -4.36 -17.94
CA PHE A 141 -7.57 -4.97 -17.02
C PHE A 141 -6.88 -5.90 -16.02
N ALA A 142 -5.95 -6.74 -16.48
CA ALA A 142 -5.18 -7.63 -15.60
C ALA A 142 -4.41 -6.83 -14.54
N THR A 143 -3.79 -5.70 -14.91
CA THR A 143 -3.03 -4.85 -13.99
C THR A 143 -3.94 -4.26 -12.91
N TYR A 144 -5.06 -3.63 -13.26
CA TYR A 144 -5.91 -2.98 -12.26
C TYR A 144 -6.74 -3.97 -11.42
N ILE A 145 -7.21 -5.07 -12.00
CA ILE A 145 -7.90 -6.12 -11.24
C ILE A 145 -6.91 -6.80 -10.28
N SER A 146 -5.71 -7.15 -10.75
CA SER A 146 -4.69 -7.74 -9.87
C SER A 146 -4.26 -6.78 -8.77
N LEU A 147 -4.14 -5.48 -9.05
CA LEU A 147 -3.84 -4.48 -8.02
C LEU A 147 -4.93 -4.43 -6.95
N ILE A 148 -6.21 -4.38 -7.33
CA ILE A 148 -7.34 -4.42 -6.38
C ILE A 148 -7.26 -5.64 -5.47
N LEU A 149 -7.07 -6.83 -6.05
CA LEU A 149 -6.98 -8.08 -5.32
C LEU A 149 -5.73 -8.16 -4.43
N ALA A 150 -4.56 -7.81 -4.97
CA ALA A 150 -3.30 -7.83 -4.23
C ALA A 150 -3.33 -6.90 -3.03
N VAL A 151 -3.87 -5.68 -3.21
CA VAL A 151 -4.03 -4.70 -2.13
C VAL A 151 -5.01 -5.22 -1.08
N LEU A 152 -6.13 -5.80 -1.48
CA LEU A 152 -7.10 -6.39 -0.55
C LEU A 152 -6.48 -7.52 0.27
N LEU A 153 -5.79 -8.44 -0.39
CA LEU A 153 -5.18 -9.60 0.28
C LEU A 153 -4.06 -9.18 1.21
N TYR A 154 -3.14 -8.33 0.74
CA TYR A 154 -2.00 -7.90 1.52
C TYR A 154 -2.41 -6.95 2.65
N GLN A 155 -3.08 -5.85 2.36
CA GLN A 155 -3.45 -4.85 3.36
C GLN A 155 -4.60 -5.32 4.25
N GLY A 156 -5.57 -6.05 3.69
CA GLY A 156 -6.63 -6.68 4.48
C GLY A 156 -6.06 -7.75 5.42
N GLY A 157 -5.15 -8.60 4.93
CA GLY A 157 -4.44 -9.58 5.75
C GLY A 157 -3.64 -8.93 6.89
N LEU A 158 -2.92 -7.84 6.59
CA LEU A 158 -2.15 -7.10 7.57
C LEU A 158 -3.04 -6.43 8.63
N SER A 159 -4.20 -5.91 8.22
CA SER A 159 -5.21 -5.35 9.12
C SER A 159 -5.73 -6.40 10.12
N ILE A 160 -6.10 -7.58 9.62
CA ILE A 160 -6.55 -8.71 10.45
C ILE A 160 -5.43 -9.18 11.38
N TYR A 161 -4.19 -9.25 10.88
CA TYR A 161 -3.02 -9.60 11.68
C TYR A 161 -2.83 -8.64 12.87
N TYR A 162 -2.97 -7.33 12.66
CA TYR A 162 -2.85 -6.36 13.75
C TYR A 162 -4.00 -6.44 14.77
N LEU A 163 -5.23 -6.68 14.30
CA LEU A 163 -6.39 -6.85 15.18
C LEU A 163 -6.29 -8.11 16.03
N THR A 164 -5.90 -9.24 15.43
CA THR A 164 -5.76 -10.53 16.14
C THR A 164 -4.63 -10.53 17.18
N ARG A 165 -3.57 -9.75 16.94
CA ARG A 165 -2.43 -9.66 17.88
C ARG A 165 -2.54 -8.53 18.90
N LYS A 166 -3.66 -7.81 18.95
CA LYS A 166 -3.89 -6.72 19.91
C LYS A 166 -3.61 -7.10 21.36
N LYS A 167 -3.96 -8.34 21.76
CA LYS A 167 -3.76 -8.85 23.12
C LYS A 167 -2.29 -9.08 23.51
N TYR A 168 -1.41 -9.30 22.53
CA TYR A 168 0.01 -9.57 22.77
C TYR A 168 0.87 -8.30 22.65
N LEU A 169 0.38 -7.29 21.92
CA LEU A 169 1.06 -6.01 21.70
C LEU A 169 0.90 -5.03 22.86
N TYR A 170 -0.04 -5.28 23.78
CA TYR A 170 -0.14 -4.60 25.07
C TYR A 170 0.12 -5.63 26.16
N PRO A 171 1.20 -5.49 26.96
CA PRO A 171 1.22 -6.15 28.25
C PRO A 171 0.01 -5.60 29.01
N VAL A 172 -0.91 -6.49 29.38
CA VAL A 172 -1.98 -6.16 30.31
C VAL A 172 -1.29 -5.92 31.65
N ASP A 173 -1.11 -4.67 32.02
CA ASP A 173 -1.00 -4.34 33.44
C ASP A 173 -2.36 -4.71 34.05
N ARG A 174 -2.34 -5.74 34.90
CA ARG A 174 -3.43 -6.02 35.83
C ARG A 174 -3.44 -4.94 36.90
#